data_AF-E3KN53-F1
#
_entry.id   AF-E3KN53-F1
#
_cell.length_a   1.000
_cell.length_b   1.000
_cell.length_c   1.000
_cell.angle_alpha   90.00
_cell.angle_beta   90.00
_cell.angle_gamma   90.00
#
_symmetry.space_group_name_H-M   'P 1'
#
loop_
_entity.id
_entity.type
_entity.pdbx_description
1 polymer ?
#
loop_
_entity_poly.entity_id
_entity_poly.type
_entity_poly.pdbx_seq_one_letter_code
_entity_poly.pdbx_strand_id
1 'polypeptide(L)'
;MRNISIKDINNLVEADISARSFRRWSDLFITTSSVVCDPALYEQQGAPLLITSKEREFILDILRGDPTLYLDEIQQALEEHSGFPVSRATIHRDLHLRLNLTHKVARTVHPGQCPLKRAAYFCKIANFPSEFLVFTDESAICRDALMRCENSFGNGGSPVRGK
;
A
#
# COMPACT_ATOMS: atom_id res chain seq x y z
N MET A 1 -14.89 -49.68 7.04
CA MET A 1 -13.86 -48.62 7.24
C MET A 1 -12.83 -49.16 8.22
N ARG A 2 -11.53 -49.09 7.89
CA ARG A 2 -10.46 -49.56 8.80
C ARG A 2 -10.51 -48.74 10.09
N ASN A 3 -10.50 -49.39 11.25
CA ASN A 3 -10.48 -48.75 12.55
C ASN A 3 -9.03 -48.32 12.86
N ILE A 4 -8.55 -47.31 12.14
CA ILE A 4 -7.20 -46.77 12.29
C ILE A 4 -7.21 -45.83 13.50
N SER A 5 -6.27 -45.99 14.43
CA SER A 5 -6.18 -45.12 15.61
C SER A 5 -5.77 -43.71 15.19
N ILE A 6 -6.28 -42.68 15.87
CA ILE A 6 -5.90 -41.28 15.65
C ILE A 6 -4.38 -41.09 15.79
N LYS A 7 -3.73 -41.88 16.67
CA LYS A 7 -2.26 -41.86 16.81
C LYS A 7 -1.56 -42.30 15.52
N ASP A 8 -2.08 -43.31 14.84
CA ASP A 8 -1.50 -43.81 13.60
C ASP A 8 -1.68 -42.80 12.46
N ILE A 9 -2.80 -42.08 12.45
CA ILE A 9 -3.07 -40.99 11.51
C ILE A 9 -2.12 -39.81 11.76
N ASN A 10 -1.94 -39.41 13.01
CA ASN A 10 -1.02 -38.33 13.39
C ASN A 10 0.43 -38.68 13.03
N ASN A 11 0.84 -39.95 13.22
CA ASN A 11 2.15 -40.43 12.80
C ASN A 11 2.31 -40.46 11.28
N LEU A 12 1.24 -40.79 10.54
CA LEU A 12 1.26 -40.84 9.07
C LEU A 12 1.31 -39.44 8.42
N VAL A 13 0.61 -38.47 9.01
CA VAL A 13 0.47 -37.10 8.50
C VAL A 13 1.51 -36.15 9.12
N GLU A 14 2.33 -36.64 10.06
CA GLU A 14 3.31 -35.85 10.82
C GLU A 14 2.69 -34.61 11.47
N ALA A 15 1.46 -34.76 11.99
CA ALA A 15 0.68 -33.67 12.57
C ALA A 15 0.00 -34.09 13.87
N ASP A 16 -0.12 -33.17 14.83
CA ASP A 16 -0.83 -33.42 16.09
C ASP A 16 -2.31 -33.00 15.99
N ILE A 17 -3.11 -33.84 15.34
CA ILE A 17 -4.55 -33.59 15.18
C ILE A 17 -5.28 -34.07 16.43
N SER A 18 -6.05 -33.17 17.05
CA SER A 18 -6.89 -33.54 18.20
C SER A 18 -8.02 -34.48 17.79
N ALA A 19 -8.40 -35.40 18.70
CA ALA A 19 -9.54 -36.29 18.50
C ALA A 19 -10.86 -35.54 18.22
N ARG A 20 -11.00 -34.33 18.77
CA ARG A 20 -12.16 -33.45 18.57
C ARG A 20 -12.22 -32.91 17.14
N SER A 21 -11.08 -32.48 16.59
CA SER A 21 -11.00 -32.02 15.19
C SER A 21 -11.29 -33.17 14.23
N PHE A 22 -10.70 -34.34 14.48
CA PHE A 22 -10.93 -35.54 13.66
C PHE A 22 -12.41 -35.96 13.63
N ARG A 23 -13.07 -35.95 14.80
CA ARG A 23 -14.52 -36.21 14.88
C ARG A 23 -15.33 -35.19 14.07
N ARG A 24 -15.05 -33.90 14.23
CA ARG A 24 -15.75 -32.85 13.46
C ARG A 24 -15.57 -33.01 11.95
N TRP A 25 -14.37 -33.32 11.49
CA TRP A 25 -14.10 -33.54 10.07
C TRP A 25 -14.76 -34.81 9.55
N SER A 26 -14.79 -35.88 10.35
CA SER A 26 -15.47 -37.12 10.01
C SER A 26 -16.98 -36.91 9.90
N ASP A 27 -17.58 -36.21 10.86
CA ASP A 27 -19.01 -35.87 10.85
C ASP A 27 -19.34 -34.99 9.63
N LEU A 28 -18.49 -34.01 9.32
CA LEU A 28 -18.63 -33.16 8.14
C LEU A 28 -18.55 -33.99 6.86
N PHE A 29 -17.54 -34.85 6.72
CA PHE A 29 -17.36 -35.71 5.55
C PHE A 29 -18.53 -36.69 5.35
N ILE A 30 -19.05 -37.29 6.41
CA ILE A 30 -20.23 -38.17 6.31
C ILE A 30 -21.45 -37.39 5.80
N THR A 31 -21.58 -36.13 6.21
CA THR A 31 -22.74 -35.30 5.88
C THR A 31 -22.66 -34.69 4.47
N THR A 32 -21.50 -34.16 4.08
CA THR A 32 -21.33 -33.37 2.85
C THR A 32 -20.47 -34.08 1.79
N SER A 33 -19.89 -35.24 2.12
CA SER A 33 -18.88 -35.94 1.30
C SER A 33 -17.61 -35.11 1.02
N SER A 34 -17.41 -33.99 1.72
CA SER A 34 -16.20 -33.17 1.60
C SER A 34 -15.83 -32.51 2.93
N VAL A 35 -14.55 -32.60 3.29
CA VAL A 35 -13.98 -31.86 4.45
C VAL A 35 -13.53 -30.45 4.05
N VAL A 36 -13.12 -30.29 2.79
CA VAL A 36 -12.60 -29.03 2.26
C VAL A 36 -13.72 -28.35 1.49
N CYS A 37 -14.18 -27.19 1.98
CA CYS A 37 -15.08 -26.34 1.21
C CYS A 37 -14.26 -25.53 0.20
N ASP A 38 -14.86 -25.27 -0.96
CA ASP A 38 -14.32 -24.33 -1.93
C ASP A 38 -14.19 -22.95 -1.27
N PRO A 39 -12.97 -22.36 -1.21
CA PRO A 39 -12.77 -21.03 -0.65
C PRO A 39 -13.64 -19.95 -1.29
N ALA A 40 -14.05 -20.13 -2.56
CA ALA A 40 -14.93 -19.20 -3.25
C ALA A 40 -16.38 -19.21 -2.72
N LEU A 41 -16.79 -20.28 -2.02
CA LEU A 41 -18.11 -20.43 -1.42
C LEU A 41 -18.15 -20.02 0.06
N TYR A 42 -17.03 -19.63 0.65
CA TYR A 42 -17.05 -19.09 2.01
C TYR A 42 -17.77 -17.75 2.03
N GLU A 43 -18.73 -17.64 2.94
CA GLU A 43 -19.25 -16.33 3.33
C GLU A 43 -18.09 -15.46 3.82
N GLN A 44 -18.11 -14.18 3.48
CA GLN A 44 -17.11 -13.23 3.95
C GLN A 44 -17.12 -13.20 5.48
N GLN A 45 -16.13 -13.82 6.11
CA GLN A 45 -15.94 -13.74 7.55
C GLN A 45 -15.20 -12.46 7.92
N GLY A 46 -15.82 -11.61 8.74
CA GLY A 46 -15.20 -10.40 9.28
C GLY A 46 -16.24 -9.36 9.69
N ALA A 47 -15.77 -8.30 10.37
CA ALA A 47 -16.60 -7.14 10.63
C ALA A 47 -17.02 -6.49 9.30
N PRO A 48 -18.26 -5.98 9.20
CA PRO A 48 -18.71 -5.26 8.02
C PRO A 48 -17.76 -4.10 7.71
N LEU A 49 -17.52 -3.88 6.43
CA LEU A 49 -16.65 -2.80 5.99
C LEU A 49 -17.29 -1.46 6.38
N LEU A 50 -16.49 -0.60 7.02
CA LEU A 50 -16.96 0.72 7.45
C LEU A 50 -17.29 1.64 6.26
N ILE A 51 -16.61 1.43 5.12
CA ILE A 51 -16.87 2.11 3.86
C ILE A 51 -17.64 1.16 2.93
N THR A 52 -18.88 1.52 2.65
CA THR A 52 -19.81 0.83 1.76
C THR A 52 -19.45 1.06 0.29
N SER A 53 -20.02 0.25 -0.62
CA SER A 53 -19.75 0.41 -2.06
C SER A 53 -20.18 1.79 -2.61
N LYS A 54 -21.29 2.35 -2.10
CA LYS A 54 -21.78 3.68 -2.50
C LYS A 54 -20.79 4.79 -2.14
N GLU A 55 -20.22 4.70 -0.95
CA GLU A 55 -19.19 5.63 -0.47
C GLU A 55 -17.92 5.55 -1.31
N ARG A 56 -17.55 4.35 -1.77
CA ARG A 56 -16.41 4.20 -2.68
C ARG A 56 -16.66 4.83 -4.03
N GLU A 57 -17.86 4.69 -4.59
CA GLU A 57 -18.25 5.35 -5.83
C GLU A 57 -18.16 6.87 -5.69
N PHE A 58 -18.64 7.41 -4.57
CA PHE A 58 -18.52 8.83 -4.25
C PHE A 58 -17.06 9.31 -4.15
N ILE A 59 -16.20 8.57 -3.43
CA ILE A 59 -14.77 8.87 -3.34
C ILE A 59 -14.13 8.88 -4.73
N LEU A 60 -14.47 7.94 -5.60
CA LEU A 60 -13.96 7.89 -6.97
C LEU A 60 -14.39 9.10 -7.80
N ASP A 61 -15.65 9.53 -7.68
CA ASP A 61 -16.15 10.67 -8.44
C ASP A 61 -15.50 11.99 -7.99
N ILE A 62 -15.26 12.16 -6.69
CA ILE A 62 -14.51 13.31 -6.18
C ILE A 62 -13.06 13.30 -6.70
N LEU A 63 -12.38 12.16 -6.62
CA LEU A 63 -11.00 12.02 -7.10
C LEU A 63 -10.86 12.17 -8.63
N ARG A 64 -11.93 11.89 -9.38
CA ARG A 64 -11.99 12.18 -10.82
C ARG A 64 -12.08 13.67 -11.10
N GLY A 65 -12.79 14.42 -10.25
CA GLY A 65 -12.88 15.87 -10.34
C GLY A 65 -11.58 16.56 -9.93
N ASP A 66 -11.01 16.15 -8.80
CA ASP A 66 -9.73 16.64 -8.31
C ASP A 66 -8.88 15.49 -7.72
N PRO A 67 -7.84 15.02 -8.44
CA PRO A 67 -6.98 13.96 -7.95
C PRO A 67 -5.93 14.43 -6.93
N THR A 68 -5.87 15.73 -6.62
CA THR A 68 -4.87 16.31 -5.71
C THR A 68 -5.33 16.39 -4.27
N LEU A 69 -6.57 15.96 -3.99
CA LEU A 69 -7.17 16.02 -2.67
C LEU A 69 -6.41 15.20 -1.64
N TYR A 70 -6.27 15.79 -0.45
CA TYR A 70 -5.68 15.15 0.70
C TYR A 70 -6.67 14.22 1.41
N LEU A 71 -6.14 13.29 2.22
CA LEU A 71 -6.95 12.30 2.93
C LEU A 71 -7.94 12.91 3.93
N ASP A 72 -7.63 14.07 4.51
CA ASP A 72 -8.49 14.84 5.40
C ASP A 72 -9.61 15.56 4.65
N GLU A 73 -9.36 16.05 3.44
CA GLU A 73 -10.41 16.63 2.57
C GLU A 73 -11.38 15.54 2.11
N ILE A 74 -10.86 14.37 1.72
CA ILE A 74 -11.69 13.20 1.39
C ILE A 74 -12.50 12.77 2.62
N GLN A 75 -11.91 12.80 3.81
CA GLN A 75 -12.63 12.49 5.05
C GLN A 75 -13.79 13.47 5.29
N GLN A 76 -13.53 14.78 5.15
CA GLN A 76 -14.55 15.80 5.33
C GLN A 76 -15.70 15.62 4.32
N ALA A 77 -15.38 15.43 3.04
CA ALA A 77 -16.39 15.21 2.01
C ALA A 77 -17.22 13.94 2.28
N LEU A 78 -16.59 12.88 2.80
CA LEU A 78 -17.28 11.65 3.18
C LEU A 78 -18.20 11.84 4.38
N GLU A 79 -17.76 12.62 5.38
CA GLU A 79 -18.55 12.92 6.57
C GLU A 79 -19.78 13.78 6.20
N GLU A 80 -19.62 14.75 5.30
CA GLU A 80 -20.72 15.54 4.75
C GLU A 80 -21.71 14.68 3.93
N HIS A 81 -21.23 13.65 3.24
CA HIS A 81 -22.08 12.77 2.42
C HIS A 81 -22.79 11.66 3.22
N SER A 82 -22.07 10.98 4.10
CA SER A 82 -22.53 9.78 4.81
C SER A 82 -23.04 10.06 6.23
N GLY A 83 -22.70 11.22 6.80
CA GLY A 83 -23.11 11.62 8.14
C GLY A 83 -22.35 10.95 9.29
N PHE A 84 -21.26 10.22 9.01
CA PHE A 84 -20.39 9.66 10.04
C PHE A 84 -18.91 9.84 9.70
N PRO A 85 -18.06 10.10 10.71
CA PRO A 85 -16.64 10.29 10.49
C PRO A 85 -15.94 8.94 10.29
N VAL A 86 -15.19 8.82 9.18
CA VAL A 86 -14.32 7.67 8.91
C VAL A 86 -12.87 8.06 9.16
N SER A 87 -12.10 7.21 9.86
CA SER A 87 -10.70 7.52 10.12
C SER A 87 -9.86 7.59 8.83
N ARG A 88 -8.90 8.52 8.77
CA ARG A 88 -7.94 8.66 7.65
C ARG A 88 -7.22 7.35 7.31
N ALA A 89 -6.89 6.54 8.32
CA ALA A 89 -6.24 5.25 8.13
C ALA A 89 -7.15 4.24 7.42
N THR A 90 -8.47 4.27 7.69
CA THR A 90 -9.45 3.45 6.99
C THR A 90 -9.62 3.90 5.55
N ILE A 91 -9.73 5.21 5.30
CA ILE A 91 -9.81 5.77 3.93
C ILE A 91 -8.57 5.40 3.13
N HIS A 92 -7.38 5.62 3.68
CA HIS A 92 -6.12 5.24 3.02
C HIS A 92 -6.06 3.75 2.69
N ARG A 93 -6.44 2.88 3.64
CA ARG A 93 -6.48 1.42 3.40
C ARG A 93 -7.46 1.06 2.29
N ASP A 94 -8.63 1.69 2.25
CA ASP A 94 -9.65 1.39 1.24
C ASP A 94 -9.22 1.86 -0.16
N LEU A 95 -8.67 3.09 -0.26
CA LEU A 95 -8.08 3.62 -1.50
C LEU A 95 -7.01 2.69 -2.08
N HIS A 96 -6.10 2.20 -1.23
CA HIS A 96 -4.99 1.34 -1.68
C HIS A 96 -5.42 -0.10 -1.96
N LEU A 97 -6.17 -0.74 -1.05
CA LEU A 97 -6.47 -2.19 -1.12
C LEU A 97 -7.70 -2.52 -1.95
N ARG A 98 -8.67 -1.61 -2.05
CA ARG A 98 -9.95 -1.88 -2.73
C ARG A 98 -10.05 -1.13 -4.06
N LEU A 99 -9.59 0.12 -4.10
CA LEU A 99 -9.63 0.94 -5.31
C LEU A 99 -8.33 0.86 -6.14
N ASN A 100 -7.29 0.19 -5.63
CA ASN A 100 -5.98 0.04 -6.28
C ASN A 100 -5.35 1.39 -6.70
N LEU A 101 -5.63 2.45 -5.93
CA LEU A 101 -5.11 3.77 -6.20
C LEU A 101 -3.72 3.94 -5.56
N THR A 102 -2.85 4.63 -6.28
CA THR A 102 -1.49 4.96 -5.83
C THR A 102 -1.31 6.47 -5.80
N HIS A 103 -0.69 6.98 -4.75
CA HIS A 103 -0.34 8.40 -4.67
C HIS A 103 0.94 8.65 -5.48
N LYS A 104 0.80 9.37 -6.59
CA LYS A 104 1.95 9.79 -7.42
C LYS A 104 2.27 11.24 -7.12
N VAL A 105 3.51 11.49 -6.69
CA VAL A 105 4.01 12.85 -6.52
C VAL A 105 4.32 13.42 -7.91
N ALA A 106 3.61 14.48 -8.29
CA ALA A 106 3.91 15.20 -9.53
C ALA A 106 5.34 15.77 -9.46
N ARG A 107 6.10 15.60 -10.53
CA ARG A 107 7.45 16.17 -10.61
C ARG A 107 7.35 17.69 -10.73
N THR A 108 7.99 18.41 -9.81
CA THR A 108 8.18 19.86 -9.95
C THR A 108 9.06 20.13 -11.18
N VAL A 109 8.48 20.79 -12.18
CA VAL A 109 9.20 21.25 -13.38
C VAL A 109 9.46 22.75 -13.25
N HIS A 110 10.65 23.17 -13.68
CA HIS A 110 10.98 24.59 -13.69
C HIS A 110 10.02 25.33 -14.65
N PRO A 111 9.41 26.48 -14.27
CA PRO A 111 8.41 27.17 -15.09
C PRO A 111 8.89 27.54 -16.50
N GLY A 112 10.20 27.77 -16.66
CA GLY A 112 10.84 28.04 -17.95
C GLY A 112 11.05 26.81 -18.86
N GLN A 113 10.71 25.59 -18.42
CA GLN A 113 10.87 24.39 -19.26
C GLN A 113 9.85 24.41 -20.41
N CYS A 114 10.35 24.54 -21.63
CA CYS A 114 9.56 24.47 -22.85
C CYS A 114 9.96 23.21 -23.65
N PRO A 115 9.05 22.23 -23.83
CA PRO A 115 9.34 21.01 -24.58
C PRO A 115 9.85 21.26 -25.99
N LEU A 116 9.30 22.28 -26.67
CA LEU A 116 9.71 22.64 -28.04
C LEU A 116 11.14 23.18 -28.09
N LYS A 117 11.52 24.09 -27.17
CA LYS A 117 12.89 24.60 -27.10
C LYS A 117 13.87 23.50 -26.75
N ARG A 118 13.49 22.61 -25.83
CA ARG A 118 14.29 21.43 -25.48
C ARG A 118 14.49 20.53 -26.69
N ALA A 119 13.42 20.17 -27.41
CA ALA A 119 13.51 19.34 -28.63
C ALA A 119 14.38 20.00 -29.71
N ALA A 120 14.21 21.30 -29.96
CA ALA A 120 15.03 22.04 -30.91
C ALA A 120 16.52 22.05 -30.52
N TYR A 121 16.82 22.18 -29.23
CA TYR A 121 18.18 22.05 -28.72
C TYR A 121 18.73 20.64 -28.94
N PHE A 122 17.94 19.60 -28.62
CA PHE A 122 18.32 18.20 -28.89
C PHE A 122 18.67 17.98 -30.36
N CYS A 123 17.85 18.43 -31.30
CA CYS A 123 18.13 18.31 -32.73
C CYS A 123 19.43 19.04 -33.14
N LYS A 124 19.73 20.19 -32.52
CA LYS A 124 20.97 20.92 -32.78
C LYS A 124 22.21 20.16 -32.28
N ILE A 125 22.13 19.57 -31.10
CA ILE A 125 23.29 18.89 -30.49
C ILE A 125 23.44 17.43 -30.92
N ALA A 126 22.41 16.82 -31.50
CA ALA A 126 22.37 15.39 -31.81
C ALA A 126 23.50 14.88 -32.72
N ASN A 127 24.07 15.77 -33.56
CA ASN A 127 25.13 15.41 -34.49
C ASN A 127 26.55 15.62 -33.92
N PHE A 128 26.67 16.12 -32.69
CA PHE A 128 27.98 16.28 -32.04
C PHE A 128 28.34 15.01 -31.28
N PRO A 129 29.53 14.43 -31.49
CA PRO A 129 30.00 13.32 -30.67
C PRO A 129 30.17 13.75 -29.21
N SER A 130 29.98 12.83 -28.27
CA SER A 130 30.06 13.12 -26.83
C SER A 130 31.42 13.64 -26.38
N GLU A 131 32.49 13.31 -27.11
CA GLU A 131 33.87 13.76 -26.86
C GLU A 131 34.03 15.28 -26.93
N PHE A 132 33.11 15.97 -27.64
CA PHE A 132 33.12 17.42 -27.81
C PHE A 132 32.26 18.15 -26.77
N LEU A 133 31.55 17.43 -25.90
CA LEU A 133 30.63 18.02 -24.91
C LEU A 133 31.31 18.14 -23.54
N VAL A 134 31.61 19.37 -23.14
CA VAL A 134 32.08 19.70 -21.78
C VAL A 134 30.96 20.43 -21.04
N PHE A 135 30.55 19.92 -19.89
CA PHE A 135 29.48 20.50 -19.07
C PHE A 135 30.08 21.18 -17.83
N THR A 136 29.70 22.43 -17.60
CA THR A 136 30.01 23.19 -16.39
C THR A 136 28.70 23.66 -15.77
N ASP A 137 28.44 23.30 -14.52
CA ASP A 137 27.28 23.78 -13.77
C ASP A 137 27.75 24.39 -12.45
N GLU A 138 27.14 25.52 -12.09
CA GLU A 138 27.44 26.21 -10.85
C GLU A 138 26.53 25.68 -9.74
N SER A 139 27.05 24.77 -8.93
CA SER A 139 26.35 24.27 -7.76
C SER A 139 26.52 25.26 -6.60
N ALA A 140 25.43 25.91 -6.17
CA ALA A 140 25.45 26.68 -4.93
C ALA A 140 25.48 25.74 -3.72
N ILE A 141 26.54 25.82 -2.90
CA ILE A 141 26.60 25.12 -1.61
C ILE A 141 25.94 25.99 -0.55
N CYS A 142 24.71 25.64 -0.15
CA CYS A 142 24.09 26.24 1.03
C CYS A 142 24.65 25.58 2.30
N ARG A 143 25.51 26.30 3.03
CA ARG A 143 26.07 25.82 4.32
C ARG A 143 24.99 25.39 5.32
N ASP A 144 23.84 26.07 5.35
CA ASP A 144 22.74 25.73 6.24
C ASP A 144 22.07 24.38 5.90
N ALA A 145 22.05 23.99 4.62
CA ALA A 145 21.54 22.68 4.21
C ALA A 145 22.49 21.55 4.62
N LEU A 146 23.79 21.83 4.63
CA LEU A 146 24.85 20.89 5.05
C LEU A 146 24.73 20.57 6.55
N MET A 147 24.54 21.59 7.39
CA MET A 147 24.33 21.42 8.83
C MET A 147 23.02 20.68 9.17
N ARG A 148 21.97 20.84 8.34
CA ARG A 148 20.70 20.10 8.51
C ARG A 148 20.83 18.61 8.18
N CYS A 149 21.61 18.25 7.16
CA CYS A 149 21.91 16.84 6.87
C CYS A 149 22.72 16.18 7.98
N GLU A 150 23.75 16.84 8.52
CA GLU A 150 24.56 16.29 9.62
C GLU A 150 23.72 15.99 10.88
N ASN A 151 22.82 16.90 11.25
CA ASN A 151 21.92 16.69 12.40
C ASN A 151 20.87 15.59 12.17
N SER A 152 20.59 15.23 10.92
CA SER A 152 19.64 14.16 10.57
C SER A 152 20.26 12.76 10.71
N PHE A 153 21.60 12.64 10.64
CA PHE A 153 22.33 11.39 10.83
C PHE A 153 22.93 11.23 12.25
N GLY A 154 22.95 12.29 13.07
CA GLY A 154 23.65 12.32 14.36
C GLY A 154 22.85 11.97 15.63
N ASN A 155 21.53 11.76 15.56
CA ASN A 155 20.73 11.48 16.76
C ASN A 155 20.56 9.97 17.02
N GLY A 156 21.67 9.32 17.37
CA GLY A 156 21.72 7.93 17.83
C GLY A 156 22.54 7.70 19.11
N GLY A 157 22.94 8.76 19.82
CA GLY A 157 23.80 8.66 21.01
C GLY A 157 23.23 9.42 22.20
N SER A 158 22.41 8.75 23.01
CA SER A 158 22.05 9.24 24.35
C SER A 158 23.31 9.36 25.22
N PRO A 159 23.52 10.45 25.98
CA PRO A 159 24.63 10.54 26.92
C PRO A 159 24.30 9.74 28.19
N VAL A 160 25.06 8.68 28.45
CA VAL A 160 25.04 7.97 29.72
C VAL A 160 25.60 8.91 30.80
N ARG A 161 24.76 9.24 31.77
CA ARG A 161 25.10 10.08 32.92
C ARG A 161 25.83 9.22 33.96
N GLY A 162 27.16 9.32 34.01
CA GLY A 162 27.98 8.77 35.08
C GLY A 162 28.34 9.84 36.10
N LYS A 163 27.88 9.65 37.35
CA LYS A 163 28.57 10.12 38.55
C LYS A 163 29.31 8.94 39.15
#